data_AF-A0A850I120-F1
#
_entry.id   AF-A0A850I120-F1
#
_cell.length_a   1.000
_cell.length_b   1.000
_cell.length_c   1.000
_cell.angle_alpha   90.00
_cell.angle_beta   90.00
_cell.angle_gamma   90.00
#
_symmetry.space_group_name_H-M   'P 1'
#
loop_
_entity.id
_entity.type
_entity.pdbx_description
1 polymer ?
#
loop_
_entity_poly.entity_id
_entity_poly.type
_entity_poly.pdbx_seq_one_letter_code
_entity_poly.pdbx_strand_id
1 'polypeptide(L)'
;MTNTETVQEHLVSAGDTVWVLVIDTRHGTDVETFKTREAADKHLYDYCDEWWDREFGAASRPSDDNLVEAYWNRMSDEGEEWYVLEECKVKSLEVTE
;
A
#
# COMPACT_ATOMS: atom_id res chain seq x y z
N MET A 1 32.73 -18.26 -4.68
CA MET A 1 31.63 -18.38 -3.71
C MET A 1 30.53 -17.49 -4.20
N THR A 2 29.52 -18.04 -4.86
CA THR A 2 28.35 -17.30 -5.32
C THR A 2 27.39 -17.20 -4.14
N ASN A 3 27.26 -16.01 -3.57
CA ASN A 3 26.17 -15.70 -2.65
C ASN A 3 24.89 -15.67 -3.48
N THR A 4 24.19 -16.79 -3.55
CA THR A 4 22.76 -16.80 -3.86
C THR A 4 22.06 -16.14 -2.68
N GLU A 5 21.86 -14.83 -2.78
CA GLU A 5 20.88 -14.12 -1.98
C GLU A 5 19.54 -14.79 -2.24
N THR A 6 19.07 -15.54 -1.24
CA THR A 6 17.71 -16.06 -1.19
C THR A 6 16.78 -14.86 -1.25
N VAL A 7 16.34 -14.51 -2.47
CA VAL A 7 15.14 -13.71 -2.63
C VAL A 7 14.08 -14.54 -1.91
N GLN A 8 13.62 -14.08 -0.75
CA GLN A 8 12.37 -14.56 -0.19
C GLN A 8 11.28 -14.04 -1.13
N GLU A 9 11.17 -14.66 -2.30
CA GLU A 9 9.93 -14.69 -3.06
C GLU A 9 8.94 -15.26 -2.07
N HIS A 10 8.13 -14.38 -1.47
CA HIS A 10 6.99 -14.77 -0.69
C HIS A 10 6.03 -15.44 -1.68
N LEU A 11 6.26 -16.72 -1.95
CA LEU A 11 5.49 -17.53 -2.88
C LEU A 11 4.04 -17.50 -2.40
N VAL A 12 3.23 -16.69 -3.09
CA VAL A 12 1.79 -16.68 -2.94
C VAL A 12 1.27 -17.85 -3.78
N SER A 13 0.57 -18.77 -3.14
CA SER A 13 0.04 -19.94 -3.83
C SER A 13 -1.31 -19.64 -4.45
N ALA A 14 -1.65 -20.37 -5.51
CA ALA A 14 -3.01 -20.32 -6.02
C ALA A 14 -4.01 -20.77 -4.95
N GLY A 15 -5.09 -20.01 -4.81
CA GLY A 15 -6.07 -20.17 -3.74
C GLY A 15 -5.83 -19.30 -2.51
N ASP A 16 -4.66 -18.67 -2.39
CA ASP A 16 -4.39 -17.72 -1.32
C ASP A 16 -5.18 -16.41 -1.55
N THR A 17 -5.56 -15.78 -0.45
CA THR A 17 -6.09 -14.42 -0.44
C THR A 17 -4.93 -13.45 -0.18
N VAL A 18 -4.83 -12.41 -1.01
CA VAL A 18 -3.92 -11.29 -0.82
C VAL A 18 -4.70 -9.98 -0.77
N TRP A 19 -4.12 -8.98 -0.13
CA TRP A 19 -4.63 -7.63 -0.05
C TRP A 19 -3.79 -6.75 -0.97
N VAL A 20 -4.43 -6.13 -1.96
CA VAL A 20 -3.77 -5.26 -2.93
C VAL A 20 -4.06 -3.82 -2.52
N LEU A 21 -3.01 -3.06 -2.26
CA LEU A 21 -3.06 -1.63 -2.01
C LEU A 21 -2.56 -0.91 -3.26
N VAL A 22 -3.40 -0.05 -3.83
CA VAL A 22 -2.98 0.90 -4.87
C VAL A 22 -3.15 2.29 -4.31
N ILE A 23 -2.09 3.09 -4.43
CA ILE A 23 -2.07 4.49 -4.04
C ILE A 23 -1.72 5.28 -5.29
N ASP A 24 -2.59 6.19 -5.71
CA ASP A 24 -2.39 7.04 -6.87
C ASP A 24 -2.32 8.50 -6.40
N THR A 25 -1.17 9.12 -6.64
CA THR A 25 -0.86 10.48 -6.22
C THR A 25 -0.26 11.28 -7.36
N ARG A 26 -0.12 12.60 -7.18
CA ARG A 26 0.63 13.46 -8.09
C ARG A 26 2.10 13.07 -8.25
N HIS A 27 2.64 12.29 -7.31
CA HIS A 27 4.02 11.81 -7.33
C HIS A 27 4.20 10.48 -8.07
N GLY A 28 3.10 9.78 -8.38
CA GLY A 28 3.09 8.51 -9.07
C GLY A 28 2.05 7.53 -8.51
N THR A 29 2.01 6.34 -9.10
CA THR A 29 1.17 5.22 -8.67
C THR A 29 2.02 4.14 -8.02
N ASP A 30 1.73 3.82 -6.77
CA ASP A 30 2.34 2.72 -6.02
C ASP A 30 1.36 1.55 -5.91
N VAL A 31 1.85 0.33 -6.17
CA VAL A 31 1.05 -0.90 -6.10
C VAL A 31 1.80 -1.94 -5.28
N GLU A 32 1.22 -2.34 -4.16
CA GLU A 32 1.79 -3.34 -3.26
C GLU A 32 0.79 -4.43 -2.87
N THR A 33 1.31 -5.60 -2.53
CA THR A 33 0.49 -6.76 -2.14
C THR A 33 0.90 -7.29 -0.78
N PHE A 34 -0.09 -7.64 0.04
CA PHE A 34 0.08 -8.04 1.43
C PHE A 34 -0.65 -9.35 1.70
N LYS A 35 -0.12 -10.18 2.59
CA LYS A 35 -0.77 -11.43 3.00
C LYS A 35 -1.95 -11.22 3.95
N THR A 36 -1.98 -10.09 4.64
CA THR A 36 -3.02 -9.76 5.62
C THR A 36 -3.47 -8.32 5.44
N ARG A 37 -4.74 -8.06 5.80
CA ARG A 37 -5.30 -6.72 5.81
C ARG A 37 -4.51 -5.78 6.73
N GLU A 38 -4.18 -6.28 7.92
CA GLU A 38 -3.43 -5.51 8.93
C GLU A 38 -2.07 -5.02 8.41
N ALA A 39 -1.38 -5.82 7.59
CA ALA A 39 -0.11 -5.40 6.99
C ALA A 39 -0.32 -4.30 5.93
N ALA A 40 -1.40 -4.40 5.14
CA ALA A 40 -1.74 -3.37 4.17
C ALA A 40 -2.19 -2.06 4.84
N ASP A 41 -3.03 -2.14 5.88
CA ASP A 41 -3.48 -0.99 6.68
C ASP A 41 -2.27 -0.31 7.35
N LYS A 42 -1.33 -1.09 7.90
CA LYS A 42 -0.09 -0.54 8.47
C LYS A 42 0.74 0.17 7.41
N HIS A 43 0.89 -0.42 6.23
CA HIS A 43 1.65 0.20 5.15
C HIS A 43 1.01 1.51 4.67
N LEU A 44 -0.32 1.54 4.51
CA LEU A 44 -1.06 2.76 4.19
C LEU A 44 -0.85 3.85 5.26
N TYR A 45 -0.87 3.47 6.54
CA TYR A 45 -0.58 4.41 7.62
C TYR A 45 0.86 4.96 7.54
N ASP A 46 1.86 4.09 7.35
CA ASP A 46 3.26 4.50 7.24
C ASP A 46 3.47 5.44 6.03
N TYR A 47 2.76 5.19 4.91
CA TYR A 47 2.74 6.07 3.75
C TYR A 47 2.18 7.45 4.10
N CYS A 48 0.99 7.51 4.71
CA CYS A 48 0.37 8.78 5.11
C CYS A 48 1.24 9.53 6.12
N ASP A 49 1.93 8.84 7.03
CA ASP A 49 2.85 9.44 8.00
C ASP A 49 4.05 10.10 7.34
N GLU A 50 4.72 9.37 6.44
CA GLU A 50 5.88 9.89 5.71
C GLU A 50 5.51 11.10 4.86
N TRP A 51 4.41 11.01 4.12
CA TRP A 51 4.00 12.06 3.20
C TRP A 51 3.39 13.26 3.91
N TRP A 52 2.72 13.07 5.05
CA TRP A 52 2.24 14.19 5.85
C TRP A 52 3.39 15.09 6.29
N ASP A 53 4.46 14.51 6.85
CA ASP A 53 5.63 15.30 7.28
C ASP A 53 6.28 16.05 6.10
N ARG A 54 6.34 15.41 4.93
CA ARG A 54 6.92 16.01 3.71
C ARG A 54 6.08 17.14 3.12
N GLU A 55 4.76 17.01 3.10
CA GLU A 55 3.87 17.95 2.40
C GLU A 55 3.30 19.05 3.31
N PHE A 56 3.00 18.72 4.57
CA PHE A 56 2.33 19.62 5.50
C PHE A 56 3.17 19.94 6.75
N GLY A 57 4.24 19.18 6.98
CA GLY A 57 5.16 19.33 8.12
C GLY A 57 4.64 18.72 9.42
N ALA A 58 5.54 18.12 10.22
CA ALA A 58 5.25 17.47 11.50
C ALA A 58 4.35 18.26 12.46
N ALA A 59 4.44 19.59 12.48
CA ALA A 59 3.69 20.43 13.43
C ALA A 59 2.17 20.43 13.19
N SER A 60 1.73 20.11 11.98
CA SER A 60 0.30 20.05 11.62
C SER A 60 -0.28 18.64 11.70
N ARG A 61 0.54 17.65 12.08
CA ARG A 61 0.19 16.23 12.06
C ARG A 61 -0.93 15.91 13.04
N PRO A 62 -2.02 15.27 12.58
CA PRO A 62 -3.09 14.80 13.46
C PRO A 62 -2.64 13.62 14.33
N SER A 63 -3.52 13.20 15.24
CA SER A 63 -3.36 11.96 16.01
C SER A 63 -3.38 10.73 15.09
N ASP A 64 -2.68 9.68 15.51
CA ASP A 64 -2.52 8.44 14.73
C ASP A 64 -3.86 7.84 14.27
N ASP A 65 -4.86 7.82 15.16
CA ASP A 65 -6.20 7.28 14.86
C ASP A 65 -6.92 7.99 13.71
N ASN A 66 -6.54 9.23 13.39
CA ASN A 66 -7.18 10.06 12.37
C ASN A 66 -6.24 10.38 11.20
N LEU A 67 -5.00 9.88 11.20
CA LEU A 67 -3.98 10.30 10.24
C LEU A 67 -4.36 9.98 8.80
N VAL A 68 -4.78 8.74 8.54
CA VAL A 68 -5.16 8.29 7.19
C VAL A 68 -6.36 9.09 6.68
N GLU A 69 -7.41 9.22 7.48
CA GLU A 69 -8.61 9.99 7.11
C GLU A 69 -8.27 11.47 6.83
N ALA A 70 -7.49 12.10 7.71
CA ALA A 70 -7.10 13.49 7.57
C ALA A 70 -6.22 13.73 6.34
N TYR A 71 -5.29 12.81 6.03
CA TYR A 71 -4.44 12.88 4.85
C TYR A 71 -5.29 12.89 3.59
N TRP A 72 -6.16 11.88 3.42
CA TRP A 72 -6.98 11.75 2.22
C TRP A 72 -8.06 12.82 2.10
N ASN A 73 -8.64 13.31 3.20
CA ASN A 73 -9.54 14.47 3.16
C ASN A 73 -8.82 15.69 2.60
N ARG A 74 -7.57 15.92 3.01
CA ARG A 74 -6.79 17.07 2.56
C ARG A 74 -6.38 16.96 1.09
N MET A 75 -5.98 15.77 0.65
CA MET A 75 -5.61 15.50 -0.74
C MET A 75 -6.82 15.52 -1.68
N SER A 76 -7.99 15.08 -1.22
CA SER A 76 -9.23 15.11 -1.99
C SER A 76 -9.69 16.54 -2.32
N ASP A 77 -9.34 17.54 -1.50
CA ASP A 77 -9.60 18.95 -1.81
C ASP A 77 -8.68 19.48 -2.94
N GLU A 78 -7.50 18.88 -3.14
CA GLU A 78 -6.51 19.29 -4.15
C GLU A 78 -6.64 18.53 -5.49
N GLY A 79 -7.31 17.37 -5.48
CA GLY A 79 -7.85 16.72 -6.67
C GLY A 79 -7.04 15.53 -7.18
N GLU A 80 -7.78 14.46 -7.51
CA GLU A 80 -7.37 13.24 -8.23
C GLU A 80 -6.51 12.22 -7.48
N GLU A 81 -6.18 12.44 -6.20
CA GLU A 81 -5.43 11.46 -5.42
C GLU A 81 -6.37 10.51 -4.67
N TRP A 82 -6.10 9.22 -4.76
CA TRP A 82 -6.95 8.18 -4.20
C TRP A 82 -6.13 6.97 -3.79
N TYR A 83 -6.73 6.12 -2.95
CA TYR A 83 -6.21 4.79 -2.68
C TYR A 83 -7.34 3.78 -2.76
N VAL A 84 -6.99 2.53 -3.06
CA VAL A 84 -7.89 1.39 -2.94
C VAL A 84 -7.16 0.25 -2.24
N LEU A 85 -7.85 -0.37 -1.29
CA LEU A 85 -7.41 -1.58 -0.64
C LEU A 85 -8.42 -2.69 -0.95
N GLU A 86 -8.03 -3.66 -1.76
CA GLU A 86 -8.91 -4.73 -2.23
C GLU A 86 -8.43 -6.12 -1.80
N GLU A 87 -9.36 -6.97 -1.40
CA GLU A 87 -9.11 -8.39 -1.17
C GLU A 87 -9.18 -9.15 -2.50
N CYS A 88 -8.05 -9.73 -2.93
CA CYS A 88 -7.95 -10.48 -4.17
C CYS A 88 -7.62 -11.96 -3.92
N LYS A 89 -8.28 -12.86 -4.64
CA LYS A 89 -7.92 -14.28 -4.66
C LYS A 89 -6.92 -14.57 -5.76
N VAL A 90 -5.79 -15.18 -5.40
CA VAL A 90 -4.77 -15.58 -6.37
C VAL A 90 -5.29 -16.78 -7.16
N LYS A 91 -5.46 -16.59 -8.47
CA LYS A 91 -5.80 -17.66 -9.39
C LYS A 91 -4.53 -18.27 -9.97
N SER A 92 -4.51 -19.59 -10.12
CA SER A 92 -3.51 -20.25 -10.95
C SER A 92 -3.65 -19.74 -12.38
N LEU A 93 -2.59 -19.20 -12.95
CA LEU A 93 -2.49 -19.10 -14.40
C LEU A 93 -2.10 -20.49 -14.91
N GLU A 94 -3.05 -21.21 -15.50
CA GLU A 94 -2.71 -22.34 -16.36
C GLU A 94 -2.03 -21.75 -17.60
N VAL A 95 -0.70 -21.79 -17.64
CA VAL A 95 0.05 -21.45 -18.84
C VAL A 95 -0.14 -22.62 -19.81
N THR A 96 -1.11 -22.52 -20.70
CA THR A 96 -1.20 -23.45 -21.84
C THR A 96 -0.13 -23.08 -22.85
N GLU A 97 0.82 -24.00 -23.03
CA GLU A 97 1.86 -23.99 -24.07
C GLU A 97 1.28 -23.99 -25.50
#